data_AF-M3FV93-F1
#
_entry.id   AF-M3FV93-F1
#
_cell.length_a   1.000
_cell.length_b   1.000
_cell.length_c   1.000
_cell.angle_alpha   90.00
_cell.angle_beta   90.00
_cell.angle_gamma   90.00
#
_symmetry.space_group_name_H-M   'P 1'
#
loop_
_entity.id
_entity.type
_entity.pdbx_description
1 polymer ?
#
loop_
_entity_poly.entity_id
_entity_poly.type
_entity_poly.pdbx_seq_one_letter_code
_entity_poly.pdbx_strand_id
1 'polypeptide(L)' 'MLPASAGGNRVPVIAQLVQADEDTVRDVIHRFNEIGLACLDPQWAGDGGRLSPPAQP' A
#
# COMPACT_ATOMS: atom_id res chain seq x y z
N MET A 1 9.55 -3.73 0.42
CA MET A 1 8.32 -3.32 1.15
C MET A 1 8.13 -1.82 0.98
N LEU A 2 7.12 -1.41 0.22
CA LEU A 2 6.69 -0.02 0.13
C LEU A 2 5.60 0.18 1.18
N PRO A 3 5.77 1.08 2.17
CA PRO A 3 4.74 1.31 3.19
C PRO A 3 3.44 1.78 2.52
N ALA A 4 2.26 1.52 3.10
CA ALA A 4 0.99 1.96 2.51
C ALA A 4 0.80 3.49 2.44
N SER A 5 1.82 4.28 2.81
CA SER A 5 1.93 5.72 2.52
C SER A 5 2.86 6.06 1.34
N ALA A 6 3.46 5.09 0.66
CA ALA A 6 4.50 5.31 -0.36
C ALA A 6 3.97 5.73 -1.74
N GLY A 7 2.64 5.71 -1.95
CA GLY A 7 2.00 6.16 -3.19
C GLY A 7 1.87 7.67 -3.34
N GLY A 8 2.45 8.46 -2.43
CA GLY A 8 2.45 9.93 -2.50
C GLY A 8 1.21 10.62 -1.91
N ASN A 9 0.18 9.87 -1.51
CA ASN A 9 -0.97 10.44 -0.82
C ASN A 9 -0.72 10.43 0.70
N ARG A 10 -0.69 11.62 1.32
CA ARG A 10 -0.46 11.74 2.77
C ARG A 10 -1.74 11.31 3.52
N VAL A 11 -1.59 10.64 4.66
CA VAL A 11 -2.66 10.27 5.62
C VAL A 11 -3.84 11.26 5.69
N PRO A 12 -3.64 12.60 5.75
CA PRO A 12 -4.73 13.59 5.74
C PRO A 12 -5.71 13.50 4.56
N VAL A 13 -5.24 13.14 3.36
CA VAL A 13 -6.12 13.01 2.19
C VAL A 13 -6.96 11.74 2.28
N ILE A 14 -6.37 10.65 2.81
CA ILE A 14 -7.08 9.38 3.00
C ILE A 14 -8.14 9.55 4.09
N ALA A 15 -7.78 10.20 5.20
CA ALA A 15 -8.69 10.57 6.29
C ALA A 15 -9.90 11.36 5.79
N GLN A 16 -9.69 12.35 4.92
CA GLN A 16 -10.78 13.10 4.30
C GLN A 16 -11.65 12.23 3.39
N LEU A 17 -11.06 11.34 2.59
CA LEU A 17 -11.82 10.46 1.69
C LEU A 17 -12.70 9.47 2.45
N VAL A 18 -12.21 8.92 3.55
CA VAL A 18 -12.92 7.91 4.35
C VAL A 18 -13.72 8.53 5.51
N GLN A 19 -13.70 9.86 5.65
CA GLN A 19 -14.34 10.61 6.74
C GLN A 19 -13.98 10.05 8.12
N ALA A 20 -12.69 9.76 8.33
CA ALA A 20 -12.17 9.29 9.61
C ALA A 20 -11.05 10.20 10.10
N ASP A 21 -10.73 10.07 11.38
CA ASP A 21 -9.61 10.80 11.98
C ASP A 21 -8.27 10.32 11.42
N GLU A 22 -7.31 11.22 11.25
CA GLU A 22 -5.99 10.91 10.70
C GLU A 22 -5.26 9.84 11.52
N ASP A 23 -5.44 9.87 12.85
CA ASP A 23 -4.83 8.89 13.75
C ASP A 23 -5.43 7.49 13.54
N THR A 24 -6.74 7.41 13.31
CA THR A 24 -7.44 6.15 13.01
C THR A 24 -6.95 5.55 11.69
N VAL A 25 -6.78 6.40 10.66
CA VAL A 25 -6.25 5.96 9.37
C VAL A 25 -4.81 5.49 9.50
N ARG A 26 -4.00 6.17 10.31
CA ARG A 26 -2.61 5.77 10.57
C ARG A 26 -2.52 4.44 11.30
N ASP A 27 -3.42 4.18 12.24
CA ASP A 27 -3.47 2.90 12.97
C ASP A 27 -3.90 1.76 12.05
N VAL A 28 -4.95 1.95 11.25
CA VAL A 28 -5.42 0.97 10.26
C VAL A 28 -4.32 0.65 9.24
N ILE A 29 -3.62 1.67 8.75
CA ILE A 29 -2.49 1.49 7.83
C ILE A 29 -1.38 0.67 8.50
N HIS A 30 -0.96 1.01 9.73
CA HIS A 30 0.07 0.25 10.43
C HIS A 30 -0.35 -1.21 10.65
N ARG A 31 -1.57 -1.42 11.15
CA ARG A 31 -2.12 -2.75 11.39
C ARG A 31 -2.17 -3.56 10.10
N PHE A 32 -2.58 -2.94 9.00
CA PHE A 32 -2.62 -3.59 7.69
C PHE A 32 -1.22 -3.95 7.16
N ASN A 33 -0.21 -3.10 7.34
CA ASN A 33 1.16 -3.41 6.94
C ASN A 33 1.81 -4.49 7.83
N GLU A 34 1.40 -4.58 9.09
CA GLU A 34 1.93 -5.56 10.05
C GLU A 34 1.38 -6.97 9.81
N ILE A 35 0.06 -7.11 9.61
CA ILE A 35 -0.60 -8.42 9.54
C ILE A 35 -1.41 -8.67 8.26
N GLY A 36 -1.89 -7.60 7.61
CA GLY A 36 -2.79 -7.71 6.45
C GLY A 36 -2.08 -8.03 5.14
N LEU A 37 -0.78 -7.70 5.04
CA LEU A 37 0.00 -7.90 3.81
C LEU A 37 0.12 -9.37 3.40
N ALA A 38 0.12 -10.30 4.37
CA ALA A 38 0.20 -11.74 4.12
C ALA A 38 -1.10 -12.33 3.51
N CYS A 39 -2.22 -11.62 3.63
CA CYS A 39 -3.51 -12.02 3.07
C CYS A 39 -3.77 -11.42 1.67
N LEU A 40 -2.89 -10.54 1.19
CA LEU A 40 -2.99 -10.01 -0.16
C LEU A 40 -2.51 -11.05 -1.18
N ASP A 41 -3.19 -11.11 -2.31
CA ASP A 41 -2.65 -11.82 -3.46
C ASP A 41 -1.29 -11.21 -3.84
N PRO A 42 -0.28 -12.04 -4.18
CA PRO A 42 1.08 -11.57 -4.46
C PRO A 42 1.16 -10.46 -5.52
N GLN A 43 0.18 -10.34 -6.42
CA GLN A 43 0.11 -9.22 -7.38
C GLN A 43 -0.09 -7.84 -6.71
N TRP A 44 -0.64 -7.81 -5.49
CA TRP A 44 -0.90 -6.61 -4.68
C TRP A 44 0.08 -6.45 -3.52
N ALA A 45 0.78 -7.52 -3.11
CA ALA A 45 1.73 -7.53 -2.00
C ALA A 45 3.06 -6.80 -2.32
N GLY A 46 3.24 -6.32 -3.56
CA GLY A 46 4.39 -5.52 -3.95
C GLY A 46 5.62 -6.37 -4.31
N ASP A 47 5.48 -7.24 -5.31
CA ASP A 47 6.52 -7.45 -6.31
C ASP A 47 5.95 -6.92 -7.63
N GLY A 48 6.51 -5.82 -8.11
CA GLY A 48 5.87 -4.97 -9.10
C GLY A 48 5.54 -5.72 -10.38
N GLY A 49 4.39 -5.36 -10.97
CA GLY A 49 4.14 -5.58 -12.38
C GLY A 49 5.28 -5.02 -13.22
N ARG A 50 6.25 -5.87 -13.54
CA ARG A 50 7.18 -5.71 -14.66
C ARG A 50 7.74 -7.07 -15.07
N LEU A 51 6.91 -7.83 -15.77
CA LEU A 51 7.41 -8.63 -16.87
C LEU A 51 7.74 -7.66 -18.02
N SER A 52 8.86 -6.94 -17.92
CA SER A 52 9.51 -6.48 -19.16
C SER A 52 10.01 -7.74 -19.87
N PRO A 53 9.64 -7.98 -21.14
CA PRO A 53 10.15 -9.15 -21.86
C PRO A 53 11.68 -9.09 -21.91
N PRO A 54 12.38 -10.24 -21.97
CA PRO A 54 13.83 -10.25 -22.08
C PRO A 54 14.22 -9.45 -23.33
N ALA A 55 15.15 -8.50 -23.17
CA ALA A 55 15.79 -7.86 -24.29
C ALA A 55 16.40 -8.97 -25.15
N GLN A 56 15.83 -9.18 -26.34
CA GLN A 56 16.36 -10.11 -27.32
C GLN A 56 17.68 -9.53 -27.88
N PRO A 57 18.67 -10.38 -28.22
CA PRO A 57 19.97 -9.93 -28.70
C PRO A 57 19.91 -9.18 -30.03
#